data_AF-A0A177G8D4-F1
#
_entry.id   AF-A0A177G8D4-F1
#
_cell.length_a   1.000
_cell.length_b   1.000
_cell.length_c   1.000
_cell.angle_alpha   90.00
_cell.angle_beta   90.00
_cell.angle_gamma   90.00
#
_symmetry.space_group_name_H-M   'P 1'
#
loop_
_entity.id
_entity.type
_entity.pdbx_description
1 polymer ?
#
loop_
_entity_poly.entity_id
_entity_poly.type
_entity_poly.pdbx_seq_one_letter_code
_entity_poly.pdbx_strand_id
1 'polypeptide(L)'
;MSHPTTASAPSRSSRAHLFYIQVIIAVIAGILVGAFFPNIGAALRPLGDGFVKLIKMVIAPVIFLTVCTGIAGMADLKQTGRVAGKAMAYFLCFSTLALIVGMLVANIARPGAGLHIQPASLDSSSVARFCE
;
A
#
# COMPACT_ATOMS: atom_id res chain seq x y z
N MET A 1 37.67 -24.86 36.38
CA MET A 1 38.10 -23.78 35.46
C MET A 1 36.98 -23.55 34.46
N SER A 2 36.11 -22.57 34.70
CA SER A 2 34.97 -22.22 33.85
C SER A 2 35.33 -21.00 32.99
N HIS A 3 35.60 -21.23 31.70
CA HIS A 3 35.66 -20.15 30.72
C HIS A 3 34.23 -19.71 30.36
N PRO A 4 33.87 -18.43 30.47
CA PRO A 4 32.66 -17.91 29.86
C PRO A 4 32.89 -17.77 28.35
N THR A 5 32.16 -18.55 27.56
CA THR A 5 32.09 -18.36 26.10
C THR A 5 31.29 -17.10 25.81
N THR A 6 31.97 -16.03 25.44
CA THR A 6 31.35 -14.80 24.90
C THR A 6 30.80 -15.09 23.50
N ALA A 7 29.48 -15.27 23.38
CA ALA A 7 28.81 -15.29 22.09
C ALA A 7 28.83 -13.88 21.48
N SER A 8 29.52 -13.71 20.34
CA SER A 8 29.59 -12.47 19.58
C SER A 8 28.24 -12.14 18.93
N ALA A 9 27.73 -10.92 19.14
CA ALA A 9 26.52 -10.42 18.49
C ALA A 9 26.73 -10.19 16.98
N PRO A 10 25.76 -10.53 16.11
CA PRO A 10 25.91 -10.33 14.67
C PRO A 10 25.84 -8.83 14.30
N SER A 11 26.86 -8.36 13.58
CA SER A 11 26.89 -7.05 12.92
C SER A 11 25.72 -6.91 11.95
N ARG A 12 24.73 -6.06 12.27
CA ARG A 12 23.55 -5.83 11.43
C ARG A 12 23.95 -5.06 10.16
N SER A 13 23.75 -5.69 9.01
CA SER A 13 24.25 -5.23 7.72
C SER A 13 23.55 -3.95 7.24
N SER A 14 24.36 -3.05 6.65
CA SER A 14 23.99 -1.81 5.96
C SER A 14 23.12 -1.99 4.69
N ARG A 15 22.69 -3.22 4.35
CA ARG A 15 22.02 -3.53 3.08
C ARG A 15 20.53 -3.17 3.04
N ALA A 16 19.85 -3.13 4.18
CA ALA A 16 18.42 -2.81 4.24
C ALA A 16 18.11 -1.37 3.76
N HIS A 17 19.00 -0.41 4.08
CA HIS A 17 18.86 0.97 3.62
C HIS A 17 19.01 1.13 2.10
N LEU A 18 19.76 0.25 1.44
CA LEU A 18 19.99 0.33 -0.01
C LEU A 18 18.71 0.09 -0.80
N PHE A 19 17.83 -0.83 -0.37
CA PHE A 19 16.57 -1.11 -1.05
C PHE A 19 15.60 0.07 -1.00
N TYR A 20 15.50 0.75 0.15
CA TYR A 20 14.64 1.92 0.29
C TYR A 20 15.09 3.07 -0.63
N ILE A 21 16.40 3.34 -0.66
CA ILE A 21 16.99 4.35 -1.55
C ILE A 21 16.76 3.97 -3.02
N GLN A 22 16.91 2.69 -3.37
CA GLN A 22 16.67 2.20 -4.73
C GLN A 22 15.22 2.42 -5.19
N VAL A 23 14.23 2.20 -4.32
CA VAL A 23 12.81 2.46 -4.64
C VAL A 23 12.57 3.96 -4.89
N ILE A 24 13.14 4.83 -4.06
CA ILE A 24 13.02 6.29 -4.26
C ILE A 24 13.64 6.70 -5.60
N ILE A 25 14.85 6.22 -5.90
CA ILE A 25 15.52 6.50 -7.17
C ILE A 25 14.67 5.99 -8.34
N ALA A 26 14.09 4.79 -8.24
CA ALA A 26 13.23 4.23 -9.28
C ALA A 26 11.95 5.05 -9.50
N VAL A 27 11.31 5.54 -8.43
CA VAL A 27 10.12 6.41 -8.52
C VAL A 27 10.46 7.73 -9.21
N ILE A 28 11.56 8.38 -8.81
CA ILE A 28 12.01 9.63 -9.42
C ILE A 28 12.35 9.41 -10.89
N ALA A 29 13.11 8.35 -11.20
CA ALA A 29 13.44 8.00 -12.58
C ALA A 29 12.18 7.72 -13.42
N GLY A 30 11.19 7.00 -12.88
CA GLY A 30 9.91 6.76 -13.54
C GLY A 30 9.15 8.05 -13.85
N ILE A 31 9.10 8.99 -12.91
CA ILE A 31 8.50 10.31 -13.11
C ILE A 31 9.23 11.08 -14.21
N LEU A 32 10.57 11.10 -14.19
CA LEU A 32 11.38 11.78 -15.20
C LEU A 32 11.16 11.17 -16.60
N VAL A 33 11.16 9.84 -16.72
CA VAL A 33 10.89 9.17 -18.00
C VAL A 33 9.48 9.49 -18.50
N GLY A 34 8.47 9.49 -17.63
CA GLY A 34 7.10 9.86 -18.00
C GLY A 34 6.98 11.31 -18.47
N ALA A 35 7.73 12.24 -17.88
CA ALA A 35 7.70 13.66 -18.22
C ALA A 35 8.47 13.99 -19.51
N PHE A 36 9.67 13.41 -19.70
CA PHE A 36 10.53 13.73 -20.85
C PHE A 36 10.25 12.84 -22.08
N PHE A 37 9.74 11.63 -21.90
CA PHE A 37 9.49 10.66 -22.97
C PHE A 37 8.09 10.02 -22.84
N PRO A 38 7.01 10.79 -23.10
CA PRO A 38 5.64 10.35 -22.86
C PRO A 38 5.23 9.09 -23.67
N ASN A 39 5.75 8.94 -24.89
CA ASN A 39 5.49 7.74 -25.71
C ASN A 39 6.06 6.46 -25.08
N ILE A 40 7.27 6.55 -24.51
CA ILE A 40 7.91 5.43 -23.82
C ILE A 40 7.19 5.17 -22.49
N GLY A 41 6.84 6.23 -21.75
CA GLY A 41 6.06 6.12 -20.52
C GLY A 41 4.71 5.40 -20.74
N ALA A 42 4.00 5.74 -21.81
CA ALA A 42 2.75 5.08 -22.17
C ALA A 42 2.96 3.60 -22.54
N ALA A 43 4.02 3.28 -23.27
CA ALA A 43 4.38 1.90 -23.64
C ALA A 43 4.75 1.03 -22.43
N LEU A 44 5.20 1.63 -21.32
CA LEU A 44 5.52 0.94 -20.07
C LEU A 44 4.29 0.67 -19.19
N ARG A 45 3.12 1.23 -19.51
CA ARG A 45 1.89 1.03 -18.73
C ARG A 45 1.53 -0.46 -18.48
N PRO A 46 1.59 -1.37 -19.47
CA PRO A 46 1.30 -2.79 -19.24
C PRO A 46 2.21 -3.44 -18.19
N LEU A 47 3.45 -2.96 -18.05
CA LEU A 47 4.37 -3.43 -17.01
C LEU A 47 3.91 -2.99 -15.62
N GLY A 48 3.44 -1.75 -15.48
CA GLY A 48 2.85 -1.23 -14.25
C GLY A 48 1.56 -1.95 -13.88
N ASP A 49 0.66 -2.13 -14.85
CA ASP A 49 -0.60 -2.86 -14.66
C ASP A 49 -0.34 -4.32 -14.26
N GLY A 50 0.63 -4.98 -14.91
CA GLY A 50 1.10 -6.31 -14.55
C GLY A 50 1.65 -6.38 -13.13
N PHE A 51 2.51 -5.44 -12.73
CA PHE A 51 3.05 -5.37 -11.38
C PHE A 51 1.95 -5.24 -10.31
N VAL A 52 0.99 -4.34 -10.52
CA VAL A 52 -0.15 -4.18 -9.61
C VAL A 52 -0.99 -5.46 -9.55
N LYS A 53 -1.23 -6.13 -10.70
CA LYS A 53 -1.97 -7.40 -10.74
C LYS A 53 -1.26 -8.50 -9.96
N LEU A 54 0.07 -8.59 -10.06
CA LEU A 54 0.87 -9.54 -9.29
C LEU A 54 0.78 -9.27 -7.79
N ILE A 55 0.87 -8.01 -7.36
CA ILE A 55 0.68 -7.65 -5.94
C ILE A 55 -0.74 -8.03 -5.49
N LYS A 56 -1.78 -7.62 -6.24
CA LYS A 56 -3.18 -7.92 -5.92
C LYS A 56 -3.44 -9.42 -5.78
N MET A 57 -2.85 -10.25 -6.65
CA MET A 57 -2.95 -11.72 -6.59
C MET A 57 -2.40 -12.29 -5.26
N VAL A 58 -1.33 -11.71 -4.74
CA VAL A 58 -0.65 -12.17 -3.52
C VAL A 58 -1.31 -11.63 -2.24
N ILE A 59 -1.93 -10.45 -2.28
CA ILE A 59 -2.55 -9.82 -1.10
C ILE A 59 -3.59 -10.74 -0.44
N ALA A 60 -4.52 -11.30 -1.22
CA ALA A 60 -5.61 -12.12 -0.67
C ALA A 60 -5.11 -13.35 0.12
N PRO A 61 -4.27 -14.25 -0.44
CA PRO A 61 -3.77 -15.41 0.31
C PRO A 61 -2.89 -15.01 1.49
N VAL A 62 -2.07 -13.96 1.37
CA VAL A 62 -1.21 -13.51 2.46
C VAL A 62 -2.02 -12.98 3.63
N ILE A 63 -3.05 -12.16 3.39
CA ILE A 63 -3.91 -11.64 4.46
C ILE A 63 -4.63 -12.79 5.17
N PHE A 64 -5.23 -13.71 4.40
CA PHE A 64 -5.94 -14.85 4.97
C PHE A 64 -5.01 -15.71 5.84
N LEU A 65 -3.86 -16.10 5.31
CA LEU A 65 -2.92 -16.95 6.03
C LEU A 65 -2.37 -16.24 7.27
N THR A 66 -2.08 -14.94 7.18
CA THR A 66 -1.60 -14.14 8.32
C THR A 66 -2.65 -14.05 9.42
N VAL A 67 -3.92 -13.83 9.09
CA VAL A 67 -5.00 -13.76 10.08
C VAL A 67 -5.26 -15.15 10.69
N CYS A 68 -5.33 -16.20 9.87
CA CYS A 68 -5.55 -17.57 10.35
C CYS A 68 -4.43 -18.05 11.27
N THR A 69 -3.17 -17.92 10.84
CA THR A 69 -2.01 -18.30 11.67
C THR A 69 -1.88 -17.40 12.90
N GLY A 70 -2.20 -16.11 12.76
CA GLY A 70 -2.25 -15.17 13.87
C GLY A 70 -3.25 -15.55 14.95
N ILE A 71 -4.44 -16.02 14.58
CA ILE A 71 -5.47 -16.49 15.52
C ILE A 71 -5.10 -17.87 16.09
N ALA A 72 -4.61 -18.80 15.24
CA ALA A 72 -4.27 -20.16 15.63
C ALA A 72 -3.11 -20.23 16.66
N GLY A 73 -2.18 -19.26 16.62
CA GLY A 73 -1.06 -19.18 17.56
C GLY A 73 -1.41 -18.59 18.93
N MET A 74 -2.66 -18.19 19.18
CA MET A 74 -3.05 -17.53 20.43
C MET A 74 -3.61 -18.52 21.45
N ALA A 75 -2.97 -18.61 22.62
CA ALA A 75 -3.37 -19.51 23.70
C ALA A 75 -4.61 -19.02 24.50
N ASP A 76 -4.90 -17.71 24.49
CA ASP A 76 -6.02 -17.11 25.22
C ASP A 76 -6.92 -16.25 24.32
N LEU A 77 -8.05 -16.84 23.91
CA LEU A 77 -9.06 -16.19 23.07
C LEU A 77 -9.70 -14.96 23.74
N LYS A 78 -9.76 -14.90 25.06
CA LYS A 78 -10.34 -13.76 25.81
C LYS A 78 -9.41 -12.55 25.73
N GLN A 79 -8.11 -12.78 25.83
CA GLN A 79 -7.12 -11.73 25.60
C GLN A 79 -7.13 -11.27 24.13
N THR A 80 -7.24 -12.21 23.17
CA THR A 80 -7.34 -11.92 21.74
C THR A 80 -8.53 -11.02 21.42
N GLY A 81 -9.72 -11.33 21.94
CA GLY A 81 -10.91 -10.51 21.73
C GLY A 81 -10.74 -9.07 22.21
N ARG A 82 -10.05 -8.87 23.34
CA ARG A 82 -9.75 -7.52 23.86
C ARG A 82 -8.76 -6.76 22.98
N VAL A 83 -7.74 -7.43 22.44
CA VAL A 83 -6.78 -6.79 21.53
C VAL A 83 -7.43 -6.48 20.18
N ALA A 84 -8.20 -7.41 19.61
CA ALA A 84 -8.96 -7.22 18.39
C ALA A 84 -9.98 -6.07 18.54
N GLY A 85 -10.68 -5.99 19.68
CA GLY A 85 -11.60 -4.89 19.98
C GLY A 85 -10.89 -3.53 20.05
N LYS A 86 -9.72 -3.46 20.70
CA LYS A 86 -8.88 -2.24 20.70
C LYS A 86 -8.44 -1.87 19.29
N ALA A 87 -7.96 -2.84 18.51
CA ALA A 87 -7.53 -2.62 17.14
C ALA A 87 -8.69 -2.13 16.25
N MET A 88 -9.89 -2.69 16.41
CA MET A 88 -11.09 -2.23 15.69
C MET A 88 -11.45 -0.79 16.06
N ALA A 89 -11.42 -0.44 17.35
CA ALA A 89 -11.67 0.94 17.79
C ALA A 89 -10.61 1.92 17.23
N TYR A 90 -9.33 1.54 17.23
CA TYR A 90 -8.27 2.31 16.60
C TYR A 90 -8.48 2.46 15.10
N PHE A 91 -8.79 1.35 14.40
CA PHE A 91 -9.03 1.35 12.96
C PHE A 91 -10.20 2.26 12.60
N LEU A 92 -11.32 2.17 13.31
CA LEU A 92 -12.52 2.96 13.02
C LEU A 92 -12.30 4.45 13.28
N CYS A 93 -11.65 4.79 14.40
CA CYS A 93 -11.33 6.17 14.74
C CYS A 93 -10.34 6.79 13.73
N PHE A 94 -9.24 6.10 13.44
CA PHE A 94 -8.21 6.62 12.54
C PHE A 94 -8.65 6.64 11.07
N SER A 95 -9.39 5.63 10.60
CA SER A 95 -9.94 5.62 9.24
C SER A 95 -11.00 6.70 9.04
N THR A 96 -11.84 6.95 10.04
CA THR A 96 -12.83 8.03 10.00
C THR A 96 -12.14 9.39 10.01
N LEU A 97 -11.11 9.58 10.85
CA LEU A 97 -10.31 10.80 10.84
C LEU A 97 -9.63 11.02 9.49
N ALA A 98 -9.05 9.97 8.90
CA ALA A 98 -8.44 10.03 7.57
C ALA A 98 -9.46 10.39 6.48
N LEU A 99 -10.67 9.83 6.54
CA LEU A 99 -11.78 10.18 5.63
C LEU A 99 -12.19 11.64 5.79
N ILE A 100 -12.33 12.15 7.02
CA ILE A 100 -12.68 13.54 7.29
C ILE A 100 -11.61 14.48 6.71
N VAL A 101 -10.34 14.21 6.97
CA VAL A 101 -9.23 15.02 6.44
C VAL A 101 -9.18 14.95 4.92
N GLY A 102 -9.30 13.75 4.33
CA GLY A 102 -9.33 13.57 2.89
C GLY A 102 -10.50 14.32 2.23
N MET A 103 -11.69 14.26 2.85
CA MET A 103 -12.86 15.00 2.39
C MET A 103 -12.64 16.51 2.49
N LEU A 104 -12.10 17.00 3.61
CA LEU A 104 -11.81 18.43 3.80
C LEU A 104 -10.83 18.95 2.75
N VAL A 105 -9.71 18.25 2.55
CA VAL A 105 -8.71 18.60 1.54
C VAL A 105 -9.31 18.56 0.13
N ALA A 106 -10.07 17.53 -0.21
CA ALA A 106 -10.72 17.42 -1.52
C ALA A 106 -11.72 18.56 -1.78
N ASN A 107 -12.49 18.97 -0.77
CA ASN A 107 -13.44 20.06 -0.89
C ASN A 107 -12.77 21.44 -0.98
N ILE A 108 -11.62 21.64 -0.34
CA ILE A 108 -10.87 22.91 -0.39
C ILE A 108 -10.05 23.00 -1.68
N ALA A 109 -9.24 21.99 -1.98
CA ALA A 109 -8.37 21.99 -3.15
C ALA A 109 -9.17 21.81 -4.46
N ARG A 110 -10.39 21.26 -4.39
CA ARG A 110 -11.30 20.97 -5.51
C ARG A 110 -10.56 20.41 -6.72
N PRO A 111 -9.79 19.30 -6.56
CA PRO A 111 -9.05 18.70 -7.67
C PRO A 111 -10.05 18.24 -8.74
N GLY A 112 -10.11 18.97 -9.85
CA GLY A 112 -11.09 18.75 -10.93
C GLY A 112 -12.00 19.94 -11.22
N ALA A 113 -11.99 21.01 -10.42
CA ALA A 113 -12.60 22.27 -10.82
C ALA A 113 -11.97 22.77 -12.13
N GLY A 114 -12.79 23.03 -13.15
CA GLY A 114 -12.35 23.40 -14.50
C GLY A 114 -12.29 22.25 -15.51
N LEU A 115 -12.50 21.00 -15.08
CA LEU A 115 -12.84 19.91 -15.99
C LEU A 115 -14.30 20.11 -16.46
N HIS A 116 -14.51 20.62 -17.68
CA HIS A 116 -15.83 20.73 -18.33
C HIS A 116 -16.39 19.34 -18.72
N ILE A 117 -16.48 18.44 -17.76
CA ILE A 117 -17.01 17.10 -17.96
C ILE A 117 -18.53 17.20 -17.92
N GLN A 118 -19.17 17.12 -19.08
CA GLN A 118 -20.62 17.02 -19.18
C GLN A 118 -21.03 15.58 -18.82
N PRO A 119 -21.78 15.36 -17.73
CA PRO A 119 -22.16 14.00 -17.31
C PRO A 119 -22.97 13.24 -18.37
N ALA A 120 -23.67 13.96 -19.24
CA ALA A 120 -24.50 13.41 -20.32
C ALA A 120 -23.69 12.93 -21.53
N SER A 121 -22.43 13.38 -21.71
CA SER A 121 -21.55 12.94 -22.79
C SER A 121 -20.52 11.89 -22.32
N LEU A 122 -20.61 11.44 -21.07
CA LEU A 122 -19.75 10.42 -20.51
C LEU A 122 -20.28 9.03 -20.88
N ASP A 123 -19.53 8.33 -21.72
CA ASP A 123 -19.78 6.92 -22.01
C ASP A 123 -19.43 6.06 -20.79
N SER A 124 -20.46 5.60 -20.07
CA SER A 124 -20.34 4.75 -18.88
C SER A 124 -19.79 3.35 -19.21
N SER A 125 -19.78 2.94 -20.49
CA SER A 125 -19.19 1.65 -20.92
C SER A 125 -17.68 1.62 -20.73
N SER A 126 -17.02 2.78 -20.77
CA SER A 126 -15.59 2.94 -20.51
C SER A 126 -15.23 2.71 -19.05
N VAL A 127 -16.13 3.02 -18.11
CA VAL A 127 -15.93 2.83 -16.66
C VAL A 127 -16.06 1.35 -16.28
N ALA A 128 -16.94 0.61 -16.96
CA ALA A 128 -17.14 -0.82 -16.73
C ALA A 128 -15.85 -1.65 -16.93
N ARG A 129 -14.93 -1.20 -17.80
CA ARG A 129 -13.63 -1.86 -18.02
C ARG A 129 -12.64 -1.73 -16.84
N PHE A 130 -12.91 -0.87 -15.87
CA PHE A 130 -12.04 -0.64 -14.71
C PHE A 130 -12.59 -1.21 -13.39
N CYS A 131 -13.78 -1.81 -13.39
CA CYS A 131 -14.40 -2.41 -12.22
C CYS A 131 -14.05 -3.90 -12.02
N GLU A 132 -13.08 -4.45 -12.75
CA GLU A 132 -12.55 -5.81 -12.59
C GLU A 132 -11.23 -5.86 -11.79
#